data_AF-A0A3N5FRT1-F1
#
_entry.id   AF-A0A3N5FRT1-F1
#
_cell.length_a   1.000
_cell.length_b   1.000
_cell.length_c   1.000
_cell.angle_alpha   90.00
_cell.angle_beta   90.00
_cell.angle_gamma   90.00
#
_symmetry.space_group_name_H-M   'P 1'
#
loop_
_entity.id
_entity.type
_entity.pdbx_description
1 polymer ?
#
loop_
_entity_poly.entity_id
_entity_poly.type
_entity_poly.pdbx_seq_one_letter_code
_entity_poly.pdbx_strand_id
1 'polypeptide(L)'
;MQHRSALTALVAMTLAVTSCAPLATTDGRAARSSVECMRAASAGRDLESRPDGEAHCLAAGLIARRCSVTESMLASVGKEIQDAIGAGDAEWRDLSADRRGVHCASNTADEEELSACCVRAEF
;
A
#
# COMPACT_ATOMS: atom_id res chain seq x y z
N MET A 1 33.16 3.68 30.72
CA MET A 1 32.64 2.94 29.54
C MET A 1 31.24 2.33 29.74
N GLN A 2 30.69 2.23 30.96
CA GLN A 2 29.36 1.62 31.21
C GLN A 2 28.13 2.45 30.82
N HIS A 3 28.21 3.78 30.74
CA HIS A 3 27.04 4.62 30.40
C HIS A 3 26.62 4.58 28.92
N ARG A 4 27.51 4.20 28.00
CA ARG A 4 27.22 4.19 26.56
C ARG A 4 26.33 3.00 26.16
N SER A 5 26.46 1.85 26.83
CA SER A 5 25.68 0.64 26.52
C SER A 5 24.23 0.72 26.99
N ALA A 6 23.95 1.44 28.07
CA ALA A 6 22.58 1.62 28.58
C ALA A 6 21.73 2.52 27.66
N LEU A 7 22.34 3.56 27.07
CA LEU A 7 21.66 4.43 26.11
C LEU A 7 21.30 3.70 24.81
N THR A 8 22.17 2.82 24.30
CA THR A 8 21.89 2.07 23.07
C THR A 8 20.73 1.08 23.26
N ALA A 9 20.66 0.42 24.42
CA ALA A 9 19.57 -0.49 24.75
C ALA A 9 18.21 0.25 24.88
N LEU A 10 18.21 1.46 25.45
CA LEU A 10 17.00 2.26 25.62
C LEU A 10 16.44 2.78 24.28
N VAL A 11 17.32 3.14 23.33
CA VAL A 11 16.92 3.59 21.98
C VAL A 11 16.36 2.41 21.18
N ALA A 12 16.98 1.24 21.21
CA ALA A 12 16.47 0.05 20.53
C ALA A 12 15.09 -0.38 21.05
N MET A 13 14.83 -0.22 22.35
CA MET A 13 13.56 -0.59 22.96
C MET A 13 12.45 0.41 22.63
N THR A 14 12.74 1.69 22.43
CA THR A 14 11.73 2.73 22.08
C THR A 14 11.28 2.68 20.62
N LEU A 15 12.15 2.23 19.70
CA LEU A 15 11.79 1.94 18.30
C LEU A 15 10.85 0.74 18.16
N ALA A 16 10.89 -0.22 19.08
CA ALA A 16 10.06 -1.42 19.04
C ALA A 16 8.62 -1.20 19.55
N VAL A 17 8.35 -0.15 20.34
CA VAL A 17 7.01 0.11 20.90
C VAL A 17 6.18 1.10 20.07
N THR A 18 6.82 1.83 19.15
CA THR A 18 6.13 2.78 18.26
C THR A 18 5.46 2.12 17.04
N SER A 19 5.68 0.82 16.83
CA SER A 19 5.00 0.01 15.81
C SER A 19 3.56 -0.40 16.18
N CYS A 20 3.14 -0.17 17.43
CA CYS A 20 1.77 -0.40 17.90
C CYS A 20 0.93 0.90 17.96
N ALA A 21 1.31 1.95 17.20
CA ALA A 21 0.41 3.07 17.01
C ALA A 21 -0.87 2.54 16.33
N PRO A 22 -2.07 2.72 16.92
CA PRO A 22 -3.30 2.32 16.25
C PRO A 22 -3.36 3.04 14.91
N LEU A 23 -3.48 2.26 13.82
CA LEU A 23 -3.80 2.80 12.50
C LEU A 23 -4.97 3.76 12.70
N ALA A 24 -4.83 4.99 12.23
CA ALA A 24 -5.87 6.00 12.36
C ALA A 24 -7.18 5.38 11.86
N THR A 25 -8.11 5.13 12.78
CA THR A 25 -9.46 4.70 12.47
C THR A 25 -10.18 5.95 11.96
N THR A 26 -9.90 6.33 10.72
CA THR A 26 -10.71 7.32 10.02
C THR A 26 -12.07 6.69 9.77
N ASP A 27 -13.14 7.45 10.04
CA ASP A 27 -14.48 7.09 9.57
C ASP A 27 -14.40 6.83 8.06
N GLY A 28 -14.56 5.57 7.63
CA GLY A 28 -14.39 5.16 6.23
C GLY A 28 -13.33 4.08 5.96
N ARG A 29 -12.60 3.59 6.97
CA ARG A 29 -11.67 2.46 6.78
C ARG A 29 -12.39 1.15 6.47
N ALA A 30 -11.88 0.38 5.49
CA ALA A 30 -12.57 -0.83 5.02
C ALA A 30 -12.55 -2.04 5.98
N ALA A 31 -11.51 -2.21 6.80
CA ALA A 31 -11.45 -3.25 7.83
C ALA A 31 -10.44 -2.93 8.96
N ARG A 32 -10.52 -3.67 10.07
CA ARG A 32 -9.69 -3.42 11.27
C ARG A 32 -8.24 -3.86 11.13
N SER A 33 -7.97 -4.98 10.46
CA SER A 33 -6.60 -5.41 10.19
C SER A 33 -6.09 -4.89 8.85
N SER A 34 -4.77 -4.76 8.69
CA SER A 34 -4.17 -4.29 7.43
C SER A 34 -4.46 -5.22 6.27
N VAL A 35 -4.26 -6.51 6.46
CA VAL A 35 -4.49 -7.51 5.40
C VAL A 35 -5.96 -7.56 4.97
N GLU A 36 -6.89 -7.54 5.92
CA GLU A 36 -8.32 -7.49 5.58
C GLU A 36 -8.69 -6.17 4.90
N CYS A 37 -8.10 -5.05 5.31
CA CYS A 37 -8.41 -3.76 4.70
C CYS A 37 -7.94 -3.74 3.24
N MET A 38 -6.71 -4.19 2.97
CA MET A 38 -6.17 -4.26 1.61
C MET A 38 -7.03 -5.15 0.71
N ARG A 39 -7.45 -6.32 1.21
CA ARG A 39 -8.38 -7.21 0.48
C ARG A 39 -9.74 -6.55 0.24
N ALA A 40 -10.32 -5.93 1.27
CA ALA A 40 -11.62 -5.29 1.17
C ALA A 40 -11.62 -4.05 0.27
N ALA A 41 -10.50 -3.32 0.19
CA ALA A 41 -10.35 -2.17 -0.70
C ALA A 41 -10.43 -2.57 -2.19
N SER A 42 -9.90 -3.74 -2.54
CA SER A 42 -9.88 -4.28 -3.91
C SER A 42 -11.03 -5.25 -4.21
N ALA A 43 -11.77 -5.71 -3.19
CA ALA A 43 -12.86 -6.66 -3.36
C ALA A 43 -14.00 -6.12 -4.24
N GLY A 44 -14.49 -6.96 -5.16
CA GLY A 44 -15.56 -6.59 -6.09
C GLY A 44 -15.17 -5.53 -7.12
N ARG A 45 -13.86 -5.30 -7.30
CA ARG A 45 -13.31 -4.48 -8.39
C ARG A 45 -12.94 -5.41 -9.53
N ASP A 46 -13.34 -5.04 -10.74
CA ASP A 46 -12.95 -5.75 -11.94
C ASP A 46 -11.51 -5.36 -12.33
N LEU A 47 -10.54 -5.89 -11.57
CA LEU A 47 -9.10 -5.66 -11.79
C LEU A 47 -8.53 -6.68 -12.79
N GLU A 48 -9.09 -7.89 -12.83
CA GLU A 48 -8.60 -8.99 -13.68
C GLU A 48 -8.86 -8.77 -15.18
N SER A 49 -9.89 -7.99 -15.54
CA SER A 49 -10.18 -7.65 -16.93
C SER A 49 -9.39 -6.43 -17.44
N ARG A 50 -8.69 -5.72 -16.55
CA ARG A 50 -7.97 -4.49 -16.88
C ARG A 50 -6.56 -4.78 -17.39
N PRO A 51 -5.98 -3.88 -18.19
CA PRO A 51 -4.55 -3.90 -18.46
C PRO A 51 -3.77 -3.93 -17.15
N ASP A 52 -2.70 -4.71 -17.11
CA ASP A 52 -1.95 -5.01 -15.89
C ASP A 52 -1.52 -3.76 -15.09
N GLY A 53 -0.88 -2.79 -15.76
CA GLY A 53 -0.50 -1.53 -15.12
C GLY A 53 -1.71 -0.71 -14.60
N GLU A 54 -2.85 -0.76 -15.28
CA GLU A 54 -4.07 -0.10 -14.82
C GLU A 54 -4.62 -0.80 -13.57
N ALA A 55 -4.60 -2.14 -13.53
CA ALA A 55 -5.02 -2.93 -12.39
C ALA A 55 -4.15 -2.62 -11.15
N HIS A 56 -2.82 -2.57 -11.33
CA HIS A 56 -1.85 -2.17 -10.31
C HIS A 56 -2.12 -0.75 -9.76
N CYS A 57 -2.25 0.23 -10.66
CA CYS A 57 -2.60 1.61 -10.29
C CYS A 57 -3.89 1.69 -9.47
N LEU A 58 -4.95 1.04 -9.96
CA LEU A 58 -6.26 1.11 -9.31
C LEU A 58 -6.23 0.41 -7.94
N ALA A 59 -5.60 -0.76 -7.83
CA ALA A 59 -5.46 -1.48 -6.58
C ALA A 59 -4.71 -0.65 -5.53
N ALA A 60 -3.53 -0.12 -5.88
CA ALA A 60 -2.73 0.71 -4.98
C ALA A 60 -3.48 1.98 -4.54
N GLY A 61 -4.16 2.66 -5.48
CA GLY A 61 -4.96 3.84 -5.18
C GLY A 61 -6.14 3.55 -4.25
N LEU A 62 -6.86 2.45 -4.47
CA LEU A 62 -7.97 2.05 -3.61
C LEU A 62 -7.50 1.72 -2.19
N ILE A 63 -6.39 1.00 -2.05
CA ILE A 63 -5.79 0.70 -0.75
C ILE A 63 -5.34 2.00 -0.06
N ALA A 64 -4.71 2.92 -0.79
CA ALA A 64 -4.27 4.20 -0.25
C ALA A 64 -5.44 5.04 0.31
N ARG A 65 -6.59 5.06 -0.39
CA ARG A 65 -7.80 5.80 0.03
C ARG A 65 -8.56 5.11 1.17
N ARG A 66 -8.74 3.78 1.09
CA ARG A 66 -9.60 3.00 2.00
C ARG A 66 -8.87 2.51 3.25
N CYS A 67 -7.55 2.47 3.22
CA CYS A 67 -6.71 1.92 4.27
C CYS A 67 -5.65 2.94 4.69
N SER A 68 -4.54 3.03 3.94
CA SER A 68 -3.50 4.04 4.10
C SER A 68 -2.46 3.92 2.98
N VAL A 69 -1.69 4.99 2.76
CA VAL A 69 -0.54 4.97 1.85
C VAL A 69 0.48 3.90 2.26
N THR A 70 0.75 3.75 3.56
CA THR A 70 1.68 2.74 4.06
C THR A 70 1.24 1.32 3.72
N GLU A 71 -0.06 1.03 3.85
CA GLU A 71 -0.60 -0.28 3.51
C GLU A 71 -0.60 -0.52 2.01
N SER A 72 -0.84 0.51 1.20
CA SER A 72 -0.65 0.42 -0.25
C SER A 72 0.79 0.04 -0.59
N MET A 73 1.79 0.71 0.00
CA MET A 73 3.20 0.39 -0.23
C MET A 73 3.55 -1.03 0.24
N LEU A 74 2.98 -1.48 1.35
CA LEU A 74 3.18 -2.85 1.86
C LEU A 74 2.58 -3.89 0.90
N ALA A 75 1.39 -3.64 0.34
CA ALA A 75 0.79 -4.51 -0.66
C ALA A 75 1.66 -4.59 -1.93
N SER A 76 2.06 -3.44 -2.45
CA SER A 76 2.90 -3.30 -3.64
C SER A 76 4.22 -4.07 -3.53
N VAL A 77 5.00 -3.77 -2.49
CA VAL A 77 6.28 -4.45 -2.26
C VAL A 77 6.08 -5.92 -1.89
N GLY A 78 5.00 -6.23 -1.16
CA GLY A 78 4.69 -7.59 -0.74
C GLY A 78 4.45 -8.55 -1.91
N LYS A 79 3.77 -8.10 -2.98
CA LYS A 79 3.59 -8.87 -4.21
C LYS A 79 4.94 -9.10 -4.91
N GLU A 80 5.75 -8.05 -5.09
CA GLU A 80 7.05 -8.19 -5.74
C GLU A 80 8.03 -9.09 -4.97
N ILE A 81 7.98 -9.05 -3.64
CA ILE A 81 8.74 -10.00 -2.82
C ILE A 81 8.24 -11.42 -3.05
N GLN A 82 6.92 -11.65 -3.10
CA GLN A 82 6.34 -12.97 -3.36
C GLN A 82 6.74 -13.50 -4.74
N ASP A 83 6.78 -12.64 -5.75
CA ASP A 83 7.22 -13.01 -7.09
C ASP A 83 8.71 -13.38 -7.09
N ALA A 84 9.56 -12.52 -6.51
CA ALA A 84 11.01 -12.74 -6.44
C ALA A 84 11.43 -14.01 -5.71
N ILE A 85 10.67 -14.45 -4.69
CA ILE A 85 10.93 -15.71 -3.96
C ILE A 85 10.13 -16.90 -4.51
N GLY A 86 9.18 -16.63 -5.41
CA GLY A 86 8.26 -17.58 -5.99
C GLY A 86 8.64 -17.94 -7.42
N ALA A 87 7.64 -17.95 -8.30
CA ALA A 87 7.79 -18.30 -9.72
C ALA A 87 7.67 -17.09 -10.67
N GLY A 88 7.65 -15.86 -10.13
CA GLY A 88 7.51 -14.62 -10.91
C GLY A 88 8.81 -13.84 -10.99
N ASP A 89 8.84 -12.83 -11.86
CA ASP A 89 9.92 -11.83 -11.90
C ASP A 89 9.44 -10.57 -11.20
N ALA A 90 10.26 -10.00 -10.31
CA ALA A 90 9.94 -8.71 -9.71
C ALA A 90 9.99 -7.61 -10.79
N GLU A 91 8.87 -6.91 -10.99
CA GLU A 91 8.68 -5.93 -12.05
C GLU A 91 8.69 -4.50 -11.50
N TRP A 92 9.72 -3.74 -11.88
CA TRP A 92 9.79 -2.31 -11.53
C TRP A 92 8.64 -1.49 -12.13
N ARG A 93 8.01 -1.97 -13.21
CA ARG A 93 6.87 -1.32 -13.86
C ARG A 93 5.64 -1.36 -12.96
N ASP A 94 5.38 -2.48 -12.31
CA ASP A 94 4.26 -2.68 -11.38
C ASP A 94 4.38 -1.73 -10.19
N LEU A 95 5.58 -1.65 -9.59
CA LEU A 95 5.85 -0.67 -8.52
C LEU A 95 5.71 0.79 -8.98
N SER A 96 5.98 1.07 -10.25
CA SER A 96 5.79 2.40 -10.84
C SER A 96 4.30 2.71 -11.01
N ALA A 97 3.52 1.73 -11.48
CA ALA A 97 2.07 1.81 -11.59
C ALA A 97 1.40 2.02 -10.22
N ASP A 98 1.85 1.30 -9.20
CA ASP A 98 1.36 1.43 -7.84
C ASP A 98 1.60 2.83 -7.25
N ARG A 99 2.80 3.39 -7.47
CA ARG A 99 3.11 4.77 -7.07
C ARG A 99 2.20 5.78 -7.78
N ARG A 100 1.85 5.55 -9.04
CA ARG A 100 0.86 6.37 -9.75
C ARG A 100 -0.52 6.24 -9.11
N GLY A 101 -0.91 5.05 -8.70
CA GLY A 101 -2.14 4.81 -7.94
C GLY A 101 -2.23 5.65 -6.67
N VAL A 102 -1.17 5.64 -5.86
CA VAL A 102 -1.06 6.48 -4.65
C VAL A 102 -1.14 7.97 -4.97
N HIS A 103 -0.50 8.39 -6.06
CA HIS A 103 -0.56 9.78 -6.53
C HIS A 103 -1.98 10.17 -6.96
N CYS A 104 -2.64 9.36 -7.81
CA CYS A 104 -4.02 9.57 -8.23
C CYS A 104 -4.94 9.67 -7.02
N ALA A 105 -4.84 8.75 -6.07
CA ALA A 105 -5.63 8.73 -4.84
C ALA A 105 -5.52 10.03 -4.01
N SER A 106 -4.38 10.70 -4.05
CA SER A 106 -4.14 11.96 -3.34
C SER A 106 -4.71 13.18 -4.06
N ASN A 107 -5.05 13.06 -5.35
CA ASN A 107 -5.45 14.17 -6.22
C ASN A 107 -6.89 14.04 -6.76
N THR A 108 -7.62 12.98 -6.39
CA THR A 108 -9.00 12.72 -6.84
C THR A 108 -9.96 12.70 -5.66
N ALA A 109 -11.16 13.22 -5.86
CA ALA A 109 -12.19 13.29 -4.81
C ALA A 109 -12.79 11.91 -4.50
N ASP A 110 -13.04 11.10 -5.53
CA ASP A 110 -13.73 9.82 -5.41
C ASP A 110 -13.05 8.67 -6.21
N GLU A 111 -13.69 7.50 -6.21
CA GLU A 111 -13.16 6.30 -6.86
C GLU A 111 -13.35 6.29 -8.37
N GLU A 112 -14.35 7.02 -8.86
CA GLU A 112 -14.59 7.16 -10.29
C GLU A 112 -13.50 8.04 -10.90
N GLU A 113 -13.20 9.16 -10.26
CA GLU A 113 -12.07 10.02 -10.61
C GLU A 113 -10.72 9.29 -10.48
N LEU A 114 -10.54 8.45 -9.45
CA LEU A 114 -9.35 7.59 -9.32
C LEU A 114 -9.24 6.63 -10.51
N SER A 115 -10.30 5.91 -10.85
CA SER A 115 -10.30 5.00 -12.00
C SER A 115 -9.98 5.75 -13.29
N ALA A 116 -10.57 6.93 -13.49
CA ALA A 116 -10.28 7.76 -14.67
C ALA A 116 -8.83 8.28 -14.67
N CYS A 117 -8.24 8.56 -13.51
CA CYS A 117 -6.82 8.91 -13.40
C CYS A 117 -5.92 7.74 -13.81
N CYS A 118 -6.20 6.53 -13.33
CA CYS A 118 -5.43 5.34 -13.71
C CYS A 118 -5.58 4.98 -15.19
N VAL A 119 -6.76 5.09 -15.79
CA VAL A 119 -6.95 4.85 -17.24
C VAL A 119 -6.11 5.82 -18.10
N ARG A 120 -5.92 7.06 -17.65
CA ARG A 120 -5.12 8.06 -18.39
C ARG A 120 -3.62 7.97 -18.12
N ALA A 121 -3.20 7.24 -17.09
CA ALA A 121 -1.80 7.02 -16.84
C ALA A 121 -1.27 6.02 -17.87
N GLU A 122 -0.31 6.43 -18.70
CA GLU A 122 0.35 5.51 -19.62
C GLU A 122 1.29 4.59 -18.78
N PHE A 123 1.23 3.27 -19.01
CA PHE A 123 1.98 2.24 -18.25
C PHE A 123 3.01 1.52 -19.12
#